data_AF-A0A9P5HH55-F1
#
_entry.id   AF-A0A9P5HH55-F1
#
_cell.length_a   1.000
_cell.length_b   1.000
_cell.length_c   1.000
_cell.angle_alpha   90.00
_cell.angle_beta   90.00
_cell.angle_gamma   90.00
#
_symmetry.space_group_name_H-M   'P 1'
#
loop_
_entity.id
_entity.type
_entity.pdbx_description
1 polymer ?
#
loop_
_entity_poly.entity_id
_entity_poly.type
_entity_poly.pdbx_seq_one_letter_code
_entity_poly.pdbx_strand_id
1 'polypeptide(L)'
;MASWLFHDIVNNDAILSEQIKTVIDRKELPQWSFEPFDIIVLDEFQDCTELLFSLINCFIVANEQKKGGKSARLVVLGDERQSIYQFRGADQRYLTLAPEILGPLSPYSFARNALSQSFRISEQTARFINHAFLGGESYITSSKPGVKPIVMRYYPRNKYTLAKELSTLIKHYGARNSAILAPSILKNGPLKRVTNILSRKYHIPIAVPIDDEAPLHEKVTDGKMCLSTIHQFKGSERDLIILFGLDSSFFSYFGRDLPDDSCPNQAFVALTRAAKQLVLVHEDNKKLMPFVSVDAVYETAEVVNLTRNQAKLAPPDTPGRPLEPGLKLPLSSGVRDMARHVRDESLDEIIRSELCTRELAPRLSEDKHIDMKNVVRSDPKRGFYEAVSDINGLVVVAAFEHDLAGTLNTLALGQDIIGATPRVCTQQ
;
A
#
# COMPACT_ATOMS: atom_id res chain seq x y z
N MET A 1 11.13 17.41 -4.93
CA MET A 1 10.69 18.27 -6.05
C MET A 1 10.07 19.57 -5.54
N ALA A 2 8.91 19.53 -4.87
CA ALA A 2 8.23 20.73 -4.35
C ALA A 2 9.17 21.66 -3.56
N SER A 3 9.92 21.12 -2.61
CA SER A 3 10.82 21.93 -1.78
C SER A 3 11.91 22.65 -2.58
N TRP A 4 12.34 22.04 -3.69
CA TRP A 4 13.36 22.61 -4.58
C TRP A 4 12.77 23.67 -5.50
N LEU A 5 11.52 23.46 -5.93
CA LEU A 5 10.79 24.38 -6.79
C LEU A 5 10.44 25.67 -6.03
N PHE A 6 9.97 25.54 -4.78
CA PHE A 6 9.54 26.69 -3.97
C PHE A 6 10.63 27.28 -3.07
N HIS A 7 11.84 26.69 -3.05
CA HIS A 7 12.92 27.07 -2.14
C HIS A 7 12.50 27.07 -0.64
N ASP A 8 11.59 26.17 -0.27
CA ASP A 8 11.02 26.06 1.08
C ASP A 8 10.84 24.60 1.49
N ILE A 9 10.79 24.29 2.78
CA ILE A 9 10.61 22.92 3.27
C ILE A 9 9.14 22.52 3.14
N VAL A 10 8.79 21.99 1.97
CA VAL A 10 7.49 21.36 1.73
C VAL A 10 7.52 19.92 2.24
N ASN A 11 6.92 19.66 3.41
CA ASN A 11 6.90 18.34 4.06
C ASN A 11 5.50 17.74 4.26
N ASN A 12 4.45 18.45 3.85
CA ASN A 12 3.07 17.98 3.87
C ASN A 12 2.24 18.68 2.76
N ASP A 13 1.03 18.15 2.54
CA ASP A 13 0.14 18.62 1.47
C ASP A 13 -0.45 20.01 1.74
N ALA A 14 -0.63 20.39 3.01
CA ALA A 14 -1.14 21.73 3.36
C ALA A 14 -0.14 22.84 2.96
N ILE A 15 1.15 22.65 3.24
CA ILE A 15 2.21 23.58 2.83
C ILE A 15 2.31 23.62 1.30
N LEU A 16 2.26 22.47 0.63
CA LEU A 16 2.29 22.40 -0.83
C LEU A 16 1.11 23.17 -1.46
N SER A 17 -0.09 23.01 -0.90
CA SER A 17 -1.30 23.70 -1.34
C SER A 17 -1.18 25.21 -1.19
N GLU A 18 -0.65 25.70 -0.06
CA GLU A 18 -0.41 27.13 0.16
C GLU A 18 0.62 27.73 -0.82
N GLN A 19 1.70 26.99 -1.11
CA GLN A 19 2.72 27.41 -2.08
C GLN A 19 2.14 27.51 -3.50
N ILE A 20 1.37 26.51 -3.92
CA ILE A 20 0.70 26.52 -5.23
C ILE A 20 -0.31 27.67 -5.31
N LYS A 21 -1.10 27.90 -4.26
CA LYS A 21 -2.04 29.01 -4.20
C LYS A 21 -1.34 30.36 -4.34
N THR A 22 -0.19 30.52 -3.69
CA THR A 22 0.64 31.73 -3.80
C THR A 22 1.11 31.99 -5.23
N VAL A 23 1.53 30.95 -5.96
CA VAL A 23 1.90 31.06 -7.38
C VAL A 23 0.72 31.53 -8.23
N ILE A 24 -0.46 30.95 -8.01
CA ILE A 24 -1.67 31.29 -8.75
C ILE A 24 -2.10 32.74 -8.46
N ASP A 25 -2.13 33.13 -7.20
CA ASP A 25 -2.58 34.46 -6.75
C ASP A 25 -1.62 35.57 -7.20
N ARG A 26 -0.30 35.35 -7.08
CA ARG A 26 0.73 36.33 -7.45
C ARG A 26 1.06 36.32 -8.93
N LYS A 27 0.68 35.26 -9.66
CA LYS A 27 1.12 34.98 -11.05
C LYS A 27 2.64 34.95 -11.20
N GLU A 28 3.34 34.62 -10.13
CA GLU A 28 4.80 34.52 -10.10
C GLU A 28 5.17 33.04 -10.05
N LEU A 29 5.81 32.56 -11.12
CA LEU A 29 6.27 31.19 -11.19
C LEU A 29 7.46 30.98 -10.24
N PRO A 30 7.56 29.78 -9.63
CA PRO A 30 8.69 29.45 -8.78
C PRO A 30 10.00 29.54 -9.58
N GLN A 31 10.98 30.24 -9.00
CA GLN A 31 12.33 30.24 -9.53
C GLN A 31 13.07 29.02 -9.01
N TRP A 32 13.92 28.43 -9.84
CA TRP A 32 14.67 27.23 -9.50
C TRP A 32 16.05 27.27 -10.15
N SER A 33 17.04 26.65 -9.50
CA SER A 33 18.46 26.79 -9.84
C SER A 33 18.96 25.81 -10.91
N PHE A 34 18.21 24.76 -11.24
CA PHE A 34 18.64 23.71 -12.18
C PHE A 34 18.53 24.13 -13.65
N GLU A 35 19.42 23.64 -14.50
CA GLU A 35 19.30 23.79 -15.96
C GLU A 35 17.95 23.23 -16.46
N PRO A 36 17.31 23.86 -17.45
CA PRO A 36 16.03 23.40 -17.95
C PRO A 36 16.15 22.04 -18.63
N PHE A 37 15.11 21.22 -18.50
CA PHE A 37 15.04 19.89 -19.09
C PHE A 37 14.50 19.90 -20.51
N ASP A 38 15.07 19.03 -21.35
CA ASP A 38 14.57 18.74 -22.69
C ASP A 38 13.42 17.74 -22.71
N ILE A 39 13.40 16.83 -21.75
CA ILE A 39 12.43 15.75 -21.62
C ILE A 39 11.99 15.68 -20.16
N ILE A 40 10.67 15.62 -19.94
CA ILE A 40 10.06 15.42 -18.63
C ILE A 40 9.28 14.12 -18.68
N VAL A 41 9.62 13.19 -17.79
CA VAL A 41 8.94 11.88 -17.68
C VAL A 41 8.05 11.89 -16.44
N LEU A 42 6.76 11.69 -16.64
CA LEU A 42 5.74 11.54 -15.61
C LEU A 42 5.42 10.06 -15.47
N ASP A 43 6.03 9.41 -14.47
CA ASP A 43 5.85 7.98 -14.20
C ASP A 43 4.76 7.73 -13.16
N GLU A 44 4.15 6.54 -13.19
CA GLU A 44 3.02 6.13 -12.32
C GLU A 44 1.88 7.18 -12.29
N PHE A 45 1.59 7.82 -13.44
CA PHE A 45 0.70 8.98 -13.50
C PHE A 45 -0.77 8.66 -13.17
N GLN A 46 -1.13 7.37 -13.12
CA GLN A 46 -2.44 6.93 -12.62
C GLN A 46 -2.62 7.11 -11.11
N ASP A 47 -1.53 7.32 -10.37
CA ASP A 47 -1.53 7.57 -8.93
C ASP A 47 -1.39 9.09 -8.61
N CYS A 48 -1.50 9.95 -9.64
CA CYS A 48 -1.46 11.39 -9.51
C CYS A 48 -2.69 11.94 -8.79
N THR A 49 -2.49 12.90 -7.87
CA THR A 49 -3.55 13.65 -7.19
C THR A 49 -3.69 15.05 -7.82
N GLU A 50 -4.78 15.75 -7.55
CA GLU A 50 -4.99 17.14 -8.02
C GLU A 50 -3.84 18.07 -7.58
N LEU A 51 -3.38 17.91 -6.34
CA LEU A 51 -2.29 18.70 -5.79
C LEU A 51 -0.96 18.44 -6.52
N LEU A 52 -0.65 17.16 -6.77
CA LEU A 52 0.54 16.77 -7.52
C LEU A 52 0.46 17.22 -8.99
N PHE A 53 -0.72 17.13 -9.61
CA PHE A 53 -0.94 17.63 -10.97
C PHE A 53 -0.68 19.14 -11.06
N SER A 54 -1.16 19.89 -10.07
CA SER A 54 -0.97 21.34 -9.99
C SER A 54 0.52 21.71 -9.84
N LEU A 55 1.25 20.96 -9.01
CA LEU A 55 2.71 21.08 -8.89
C LEU A 55 3.43 20.78 -10.23
N ILE A 56 3.02 19.71 -10.92
CA ILE A 56 3.59 19.31 -12.22
C ILE A 56 3.37 20.41 -13.26
N ASN A 57 2.18 21.02 -13.31
CA ASN A 57 1.90 22.14 -14.21
C ASN A 57 2.80 23.34 -13.91
N CYS A 58 2.95 23.72 -12.62
CA CYS A 58 3.87 24.78 -12.21
C CYS A 58 5.30 24.49 -12.68
N PHE A 59 5.75 23.24 -12.51
CA PHE A 59 7.07 22.79 -12.92
C PHE A 59 7.28 22.86 -14.44
N ILE A 60 6.33 22.36 -15.24
CA ILE A 60 6.42 22.37 -16.71
C ILE A 60 6.52 23.82 -17.23
N VAL A 61 5.68 24.72 -16.73
CA VAL A 61 5.67 26.12 -17.16
C VAL A 61 6.94 26.85 -16.72
N ALA A 62 7.40 26.63 -15.48
CA ALA A 62 8.65 27.21 -15.00
C ALA A 62 9.87 26.71 -15.81
N ASN A 63 9.88 25.44 -16.20
CA ASN A 63 10.91 24.86 -17.06
C ASN A 63 10.92 25.50 -18.46
N GLU A 64 9.75 25.67 -19.07
CA GLU A 64 9.62 26.33 -20.38
C GLU A 64 10.10 27.79 -20.35
N GLN A 65 9.72 28.55 -19.32
CA GLN A 65 10.18 29.93 -19.14
C GLN A 65 11.71 29.99 -19.08
N LYS A 66 12.33 29.12 -18.27
CA LYS A 66 13.78 29.06 -18.13
C LYS A 66 14.48 28.65 -19.43
N LYS A 67 13.81 27.86 -20.27
CA LYS A 67 14.29 27.44 -21.59
C LYS A 67 14.03 28.48 -22.70
N GLY A 68 13.67 29.70 -22.34
CA GLY A 68 13.40 30.78 -23.29
C GLY A 68 12.14 30.54 -24.13
N GLY A 69 11.11 29.94 -23.55
CA GLY A 69 9.83 29.65 -24.22
C GLY A 69 9.82 28.37 -25.05
N LYS A 70 10.87 27.55 -24.96
CA LYS A 70 10.90 26.23 -25.62
C LYS A 70 10.31 25.18 -24.68
N SER A 71 9.24 24.51 -25.09
CA SER A 71 8.63 23.44 -24.30
C SER A 71 9.51 22.19 -24.24
N ALA A 72 9.43 21.46 -23.12
CA ALA A 72 10.02 20.12 -23.00
C ALA A 72 9.14 19.07 -23.68
N ARG A 73 9.74 17.94 -24.09
CA ARG A 73 8.96 16.77 -24.50
C ARG A 73 8.42 16.06 -23.27
N LEU A 74 7.11 15.82 -23.25
CA LEU A 74 6.46 15.10 -22.17
C LEU A 74 6.36 13.62 -22.52
N VAL A 75 6.72 12.77 -21.56
CA VAL A 75 6.52 11.31 -21.63
C VAL A 75 5.68 10.93 -20.43
N VAL A 76 4.50 10.37 -20.67
CA VAL A 76 3.58 9.95 -19.60
C VAL A 76 3.53 8.43 -19.58
N LEU A 77 3.83 7.85 -18.42
CA LEU A 77 3.90 6.41 -18.19
C LEU A 77 2.97 6.03 -17.04
N GLY A 78 2.37 4.85 -17.15
CA GLY A 78 1.48 4.32 -16.12
C GLY A 78 0.64 3.17 -16.62
N ASP A 79 -0.17 2.61 -15.71
CA ASP A 79 -1.07 1.50 -15.95
C ASP A 79 -2.39 1.73 -15.19
N GLU A 80 -3.49 1.89 -15.92
CA GLU A 80 -4.83 2.14 -15.35
C GLU A 80 -5.28 1.01 -14.41
N ARG A 81 -4.92 -0.25 -14.69
CA ARG A 81 -5.27 -1.40 -13.85
C ARG A 81 -4.45 -1.47 -12.57
N GLN A 82 -3.42 -0.63 -12.44
CA GLN A 82 -2.63 -0.47 -11.22
C GLN A 82 -3.02 0.75 -10.38
N SER A 83 -4.05 1.51 -10.77
CA SER A 83 -4.57 2.62 -9.95
C SER A 83 -5.37 2.07 -8.76
N ILE A 84 -4.78 2.16 -7.56
CA ILE A 84 -5.42 1.69 -6.31
C ILE A 84 -5.38 2.70 -5.17
N TYR A 85 -4.83 3.90 -5.41
CA TYR A 85 -4.72 4.97 -4.40
C TYR A 85 -5.85 6.00 -4.48
N GLN A 86 -6.99 5.68 -5.12
CA GLN A 86 -8.14 6.58 -5.24
C GLN A 86 -8.64 7.10 -3.87
N PHE A 87 -8.54 6.27 -2.83
CA PHE A 87 -8.90 6.66 -1.46
C PHE A 87 -8.00 7.76 -0.86
N ARG A 88 -6.83 8.02 -1.47
CA ARG A 88 -5.90 9.12 -1.17
C ARG A 88 -6.02 10.28 -2.17
N GLY A 89 -7.09 10.32 -2.98
CA GLY A 89 -7.32 11.37 -3.97
C GLY A 89 -6.59 11.17 -5.30
N ALA A 90 -5.99 10.00 -5.54
CA ALA A 90 -5.43 9.69 -6.85
C ALA A 90 -6.53 9.52 -7.91
N ASP A 91 -6.27 9.96 -9.14
CA ASP A 91 -7.20 9.87 -10.24
C ASP A 91 -6.53 9.35 -11.51
N GLN A 92 -6.93 8.15 -11.94
CA GLN A 92 -6.41 7.53 -13.16
C GLN A 92 -6.66 8.35 -14.43
N ARG A 93 -7.62 9.30 -14.41
CA ARG A 93 -7.88 10.20 -15.54
C ARG A 93 -6.68 11.08 -15.87
N TYR A 94 -5.78 11.34 -14.93
CA TYR A 94 -4.52 12.02 -15.24
C TYR A 94 -3.69 11.22 -16.25
N LEU A 95 -3.68 9.88 -16.16
CA LEU A 95 -3.05 9.01 -17.15
C LEU A 95 -3.89 8.88 -18.42
N THR A 96 -5.17 8.54 -18.30
CA THR A 96 -5.99 8.16 -19.47
C THR A 96 -6.40 9.34 -20.35
N LEU A 97 -6.47 10.55 -19.78
CA LEU A 97 -6.76 11.81 -20.46
C LEU A 97 -5.55 12.75 -20.52
N ALA A 98 -4.33 12.20 -20.37
CA ALA A 98 -3.09 12.98 -20.42
C ALA A 98 -2.99 13.89 -21.67
N PRO A 99 -3.33 13.43 -22.90
CA PRO A 99 -3.30 14.28 -24.09
C PRO A 99 -4.18 15.52 -23.98
N GLU A 100 -5.38 15.39 -23.41
CA GLU A 100 -6.35 16.47 -23.29
C GLU A 100 -5.95 17.48 -22.22
N ILE A 101 -5.43 17.00 -21.08
CA ILE A 101 -5.12 17.86 -19.93
C ILE A 101 -3.73 18.49 -20.00
N LEU A 102 -2.75 17.81 -20.61
CA LEU A 102 -1.38 18.33 -20.79
C LEU A 102 -1.16 18.92 -22.19
N GLY A 103 -2.04 18.67 -23.14
CA GLY A 103 -2.01 19.26 -24.49
C GLY A 103 -1.89 20.79 -24.48
N PRO A 104 -2.61 21.55 -23.63
CA PRO A 104 -2.44 22.99 -23.52
C PRO A 104 -1.04 23.45 -23.08
N LEU A 105 -0.27 22.57 -22.43
CA LEU A 105 1.08 22.84 -21.92
C LEU A 105 2.19 22.27 -22.84
N SER A 106 1.83 21.59 -23.92
CA SER A 106 2.79 20.96 -24.83
C SER A 106 2.40 21.22 -26.29
N PRO A 107 3.27 21.86 -27.08
CA PRO A 107 3.03 22.06 -28.51
C PRO A 107 3.16 20.75 -29.32
N TYR A 108 3.63 19.67 -28.70
CA TYR A 108 3.81 18.37 -29.34
C TYR A 108 2.55 17.52 -29.22
N SER A 109 2.15 16.88 -30.32
CA SER A 109 1.06 15.90 -30.32
C SER A 109 1.43 14.67 -29.48
N PHE A 110 0.50 14.22 -28.65
CA PHE A 110 0.66 12.98 -27.90
C PHE A 110 0.41 11.76 -28.79
N ALA A 111 1.24 10.74 -28.64
CA ALA A 111 1.05 9.42 -29.25
C ALA A 111 0.92 8.38 -28.13
N ARG A 112 -0.16 7.59 -28.17
CA ARG A 112 -0.39 6.49 -27.22
C ARG A 112 0.25 5.21 -27.73
N ASN A 113 1.06 4.56 -26.90
CA ASN A 113 1.63 3.25 -27.17
C ASN A 113 1.40 2.33 -25.97
N ALA A 114 0.93 1.11 -26.22
CA ALA A 114 0.72 0.11 -25.19
C ALA A 114 1.85 -0.93 -25.22
N LEU A 115 2.36 -1.30 -24.05
CA LEU A 115 3.39 -2.32 -23.87
C LEU A 115 2.78 -3.53 -23.15
N SER A 116 2.36 -4.55 -23.89
CA SER A 116 1.75 -5.76 -23.31
C SER A 116 2.79 -6.78 -22.82
N GLN A 117 4.01 -6.76 -23.38
CA GLN A 117 5.06 -7.71 -23.04
C GLN A 117 5.69 -7.41 -21.68
N SER A 118 5.51 -8.32 -20.74
CA SER A 118 6.14 -8.30 -19.42
C SER A 118 7.36 -9.21 -19.37
N PHE A 119 8.45 -8.69 -18.80
CA PHE A 119 9.65 -9.46 -18.44
C PHE A 119 9.69 -9.78 -16.94
N ARG A 120 8.70 -9.33 -16.17
CA ARG A 120 8.65 -9.46 -14.71
C ARG A 120 7.97 -10.75 -14.29
N ILE A 121 6.80 -11.04 -14.87
CA ILE A 121 6.01 -12.22 -14.57
C ILE A 121 6.29 -13.35 -15.57
N SER A 122 6.09 -14.61 -15.15
CA SER A 122 6.21 -15.76 -16.05
C SER A 122 5.03 -15.87 -17.02
N GLU A 123 5.25 -16.55 -18.15
CA GLU A 123 4.21 -16.89 -19.14
C GLU A 123 3.02 -17.59 -18.48
N GLN A 124 3.27 -18.56 -17.60
CA GLN A 124 2.21 -19.29 -16.91
C GLN A 124 1.39 -18.40 -15.97
N THR A 125 2.03 -17.44 -15.30
CA THR A 125 1.34 -16.46 -14.44
C THR A 125 0.53 -15.48 -15.29
N ALA A 126 1.07 -14.99 -16.40
CA ALA A 126 0.35 -14.12 -17.34
C ALA A 126 -0.91 -14.82 -17.89
N ARG A 127 -0.78 -16.07 -18.32
CA ARG A 127 -1.91 -16.89 -18.80
C ARG A 127 -2.98 -17.09 -17.73
N PHE A 128 -2.57 -17.38 -16.49
CA PHE A 128 -3.51 -17.49 -15.36
C PHE A 128 -4.27 -16.18 -15.12
N ILE A 129 -3.58 -15.03 -15.11
CA ILE A 129 -4.23 -13.72 -14.91
C ILE A 129 -5.23 -13.45 -16.04
N ASN A 130 -4.78 -13.55 -17.30
CA ASN A 130 -5.60 -13.25 -18.46
C ASN A 130 -6.86 -14.15 -18.52
N HIS A 131 -6.70 -15.47 -18.37
CA HIS A 131 -7.80 -16.41 -18.57
C HIS A 131 -8.71 -16.54 -17.34
N ALA A 132 -8.14 -16.56 -16.13
CA ALA A 132 -8.92 -16.78 -14.91
C ALA A 132 -9.54 -15.50 -14.34
N PHE A 133 -8.87 -14.35 -14.47
CA PHE A 133 -9.31 -13.08 -13.86
C PHE A 133 -9.76 -12.02 -14.86
N LEU A 134 -9.23 -12.01 -16.09
CA LEU A 134 -9.56 -11.00 -17.11
C LEU A 134 -10.48 -11.51 -18.23
N GLY A 135 -11.19 -12.62 -18.00
CA GLY A 135 -12.16 -13.16 -18.97
C GLY A 135 -11.55 -13.58 -20.31
N GLY A 136 -10.24 -13.86 -20.36
CA GLY A 136 -9.51 -14.20 -21.59
C GLY A 136 -8.88 -13.01 -22.31
N GLU A 137 -9.00 -11.79 -21.78
CA GLU A 137 -8.31 -10.62 -22.34
C GLU A 137 -6.78 -10.80 -22.27
N SER A 138 -6.11 -10.68 -23.40
CA SER A 138 -4.65 -10.79 -23.50
C SER A 138 -3.94 -9.49 -23.07
N TYR A 139 -4.22 -9.02 -21.85
CA TYR A 139 -3.71 -7.75 -21.33
C TYR A 139 -2.20 -7.80 -21.09
N ILE A 140 -1.69 -8.91 -20.53
CA ILE A 140 -0.26 -9.13 -20.30
C ILE A 140 0.23 -10.34 -21.10
N THR A 141 1.30 -10.17 -21.87
CA THR A 141 2.03 -11.28 -22.51
C THR A 141 3.38 -11.47 -21.84
N SER A 142 3.90 -12.70 -21.82
CA SER A 142 5.24 -12.96 -21.31
C SER A 142 5.85 -14.16 -22.02
N SER A 143 7.16 -14.08 -22.28
CA SER A 143 7.99 -15.18 -22.79
C SER A 143 8.92 -15.74 -21.71
N LYS A 144 8.84 -15.23 -20.48
CA LYS A 144 9.66 -15.69 -19.37
C LYS A 144 9.16 -17.06 -18.91
N PRO A 145 10.01 -18.11 -18.93
CA PRO A 145 9.60 -19.42 -18.45
C PRO A 145 9.31 -19.36 -16.95
N GLY A 146 8.38 -20.20 -16.50
CA GLY A 146 8.06 -20.32 -15.08
C GLY A 146 7.05 -21.42 -14.81
N VAL A 147 6.76 -21.60 -13.53
CA VAL A 147 5.84 -22.61 -13.02
C VAL A 147 4.40 -22.10 -13.05
N LYS A 148 3.44 -23.02 -13.09
CA LYS A 148 2.03 -22.68 -12.94
C LYS A 148 1.78 -22.04 -11.57
N PRO A 149 0.91 -21.03 -11.47
CA PRO A 149 0.38 -20.60 -10.18
C PRO A 149 -0.24 -21.76 -9.41
N ILE A 150 -0.24 -21.69 -8.08
CA ILE A 150 -0.84 -22.70 -7.22
C ILE A 150 -2.12 -22.12 -6.61
N VAL A 151 -3.23 -22.86 -6.66
CA VAL A 151 -4.45 -22.54 -5.91
C VAL A 151 -4.60 -23.54 -4.77
N MET A 152 -4.29 -23.09 -3.54
CA MET A 152 -4.41 -23.91 -2.33
C MET A 152 -5.78 -23.75 -1.70
N ARG A 153 -6.56 -24.83 -1.70
CA ARG A 153 -7.88 -24.86 -1.07
C ARG A 153 -7.77 -25.42 0.33
N TYR A 154 -8.32 -24.72 1.31
CA TYR A 154 -8.27 -25.17 2.70
C TYR A 154 -9.54 -24.81 3.48
N TYR A 155 -9.82 -25.58 4.53
CA TYR A 155 -10.75 -25.16 5.58
C TYR A 155 -9.99 -24.47 6.71
N PRO A 156 -10.56 -23.45 7.39
CA PRO A 156 -9.91 -22.78 8.53
C PRO A 156 -9.45 -23.72 9.65
N ARG A 157 -10.14 -24.86 9.82
CA ARG A 157 -9.77 -25.90 10.79
C ARG A 157 -8.45 -26.62 10.41
N ASN A 158 -8.09 -26.65 9.13
CA ASN A 158 -6.88 -27.28 8.58
C ASN A 158 -5.68 -26.31 8.49
N LYS A 159 -5.69 -25.22 9.26
CA LYS A 159 -4.61 -24.20 9.31
C LYS A 159 -3.19 -24.78 9.46
N TYR A 160 -3.02 -25.90 10.15
CA TYR A 160 -1.70 -26.54 10.31
C TYR A 160 -1.19 -27.20 9.03
N THR A 161 -2.08 -27.82 8.24
CA THR A 161 -1.72 -28.40 6.94
C THR A 161 -1.37 -27.28 5.98
N LEU A 162 -2.20 -26.23 5.92
CA LEU A 162 -1.89 -25.04 5.11
C LEU A 162 -0.53 -24.43 5.48
N ALA A 163 -0.27 -24.22 6.78
CA ALA A 163 1.01 -23.68 7.23
C ALA A 163 2.19 -24.60 6.88
N LYS A 164 2.00 -25.93 6.91
CA LYS A 164 3.03 -26.88 6.49
C LYS A 164 3.38 -26.70 5.01
N GLU A 165 2.39 -26.70 4.12
CA GLU A 165 2.61 -26.54 2.68
C GLU A 165 3.24 -25.19 2.35
N LEU A 166 2.71 -24.10 2.90
CA LEU A 166 3.28 -22.77 2.73
C LEU A 166 4.73 -22.71 3.25
N SER A 167 5.03 -23.36 4.38
CA SER A 167 6.39 -23.36 4.92
C SER A 167 7.40 -24.01 3.99
N THR A 168 7.00 -25.05 3.24
CA THR A 168 7.86 -25.72 2.26
C THR A 168 8.21 -24.75 1.13
N LEU A 169 7.21 -24.06 0.57
CA LEU A 169 7.42 -23.06 -0.48
C LEU A 169 8.27 -21.89 0.02
N ILE A 170 7.95 -21.33 1.19
CA ILE A 170 8.69 -20.19 1.74
C ILE A 170 10.15 -20.58 2.04
N LYS A 171 10.41 -21.81 2.48
CA LYS A 171 11.80 -22.30 2.68
C LYS A 171 12.54 -22.48 1.36
N HIS A 172 11.85 -22.92 0.31
CA HIS A 172 12.43 -23.07 -1.02
C HIS A 172 12.84 -21.71 -1.63
N TYR A 173 11.96 -20.72 -1.60
CA TYR A 173 12.24 -19.39 -2.15
C TYR A 173 13.06 -18.49 -1.20
N GLY A 174 12.97 -18.75 0.11
CA GLY A 174 13.58 -17.96 1.17
C GLY A 174 12.61 -16.89 1.70
N ALA A 175 12.63 -16.66 3.02
CA ALA A 175 11.72 -15.73 3.69
C ALA A 175 11.83 -14.30 3.10
N ARG A 176 13.05 -13.78 2.95
CA ARG A 176 13.30 -12.45 2.35
C ARG A 176 12.70 -12.26 0.94
N ASN A 177 12.59 -13.36 0.19
CA ASN A 177 12.10 -13.39 -1.19
C ASN A 177 10.61 -13.76 -1.26
N SER A 178 9.91 -13.77 -0.12
CA SER A 178 8.52 -14.18 -0.02
C SER A 178 7.68 -13.07 0.60
N ALA A 179 6.44 -12.93 0.14
CA ALA A 179 5.45 -12.09 0.81
C ALA A 179 4.07 -12.76 0.87
N ILE A 180 3.30 -12.43 1.91
CA ILE A 180 1.88 -12.73 1.98
C ILE A 180 1.10 -11.41 1.86
N LEU A 181 0.23 -11.32 0.86
CA LEU A 181 -0.61 -10.15 0.62
C LEU A 181 -2.06 -10.48 0.93
N ALA A 182 -2.77 -9.56 1.58
CA ALA A 182 -4.21 -9.66 1.80
C ALA A 182 -4.88 -8.28 1.78
N PRO A 183 -6.21 -8.20 1.58
CA PRO A 183 -6.92 -6.92 1.66
C PRO A 183 -6.83 -6.23 3.04
N SER A 184 -6.68 -7.00 4.12
CA SER A 184 -6.34 -6.50 5.47
C SER A 184 -5.48 -7.52 6.20
N ILE A 185 -4.49 -7.04 6.95
CA ILE A 185 -3.62 -7.88 7.78
C ILE A 185 -4.16 -7.94 9.20
N LEU A 186 -4.40 -6.78 9.81
CA LEU A 186 -4.72 -6.69 11.23
C LEU A 186 -6.11 -7.20 11.57
N LYS A 187 -7.06 -7.22 10.63
CA LYS A 187 -8.42 -7.73 10.87
C LYS A 187 -8.61 -9.19 10.43
N ASN A 188 -7.60 -9.80 9.81
CA ASN A 188 -7.70 -11.14 9.24
C ASN A 188 -7.30 -12.25 10.23
N GLY A 189 -8.29 -12.74 10.98
CA GLY A 189 -8.09 -13.81 11.99
C GLY A 189 -7.53 -15.14 11.44
N PRO A 190 -8.05 -15.69 10.32
CA PRO A 190 -7.44 -16.85 9.65
C PRO A 190 -5.96 -16.66 9.31
N LEU A 191 -5.61 -15.53 8.68
CA LEU A 191 -4.25 -15.19 8.30
C LEU A 191 -3.32 -15.14 9.52
N LYS A 192 -3.71 -14.42 10.58
CA LYS A 192 -2.95 -14.36 11.85
C LYS A 192 -2.67 -15.75 12.44
N ARG A 193 -3.65 -16.65 12.36
CA ARG A 193 -3.48 -18.02 12.88
C ARG A 193 -2.46 -18.80 12.06
N VAL A 194 -2.47 -18.67 10.74
CA VAL A 194 -1.50 -19.34 9.85
C VAL A 194 -0.10 -18.75 10.04
N THR A 195 0.04 -17.41 10.05
CA THR A 195 1.33 -16.74 10.22
C THR A 195 1.96 -17.01 11.59
N ASN A 196 1.15 -17.10 12.66
CA ASN A 196 1.62 -17.54 13.97
C ASN A 196 2.19 -18.96 13.95
N ILE A 197 1.60 -19.88 13.19
CA ILE A 197 2.13 -21.25 13.04
C ILE A 197 3.44 -21.22 12.22
N LEU A 198 3.48 -20.47 11.11
CA LEU A 198 4.69 -20.29 10.29
C LEU A 198 5.87 -19.76 11.12
N SER A 199 5.62 -18.76 11.95
CA SER A 199 6.64 -18.19 12.84
C SER A 199 7.04 -19.17 13.95
N ARG A 200 6.08 -19.66 14.75
CA ARG A 200 6.39 -20.45 15.97
C ARG A 200 6.88 -21.87 15.69
N LYS A 201 6.28 -22.55 14.71
CA LYS A 201 6.57 -23.97 14.42
C LYS A 201 7.63 -24.14 13.33
N TYR A 202 7.63 -23.27 12.33
CA TYR A 202 8.54 -23.39 11.19
C TYR A 202 9.68 -22.37 11.20
N HIS A 203 9.75 -21.53 12.23
CA HIS A 203 10.80 -20.53 12.46
C HIS A 203 11.01 -19.56 11.29
N ILE A 204 9.93 -19.28 10.55
CA ILE A 204 9.96 -18.30 9.46
C ILE A 204 10.01 -16.90 10.08
N PRO A 205 11.02 -16.07 9.76
CA PRO A 205 11.03 -14.68 10.19
C PRO A 205 9.97 -13.91 9.41
N ILE A 206 9.08 -13.20 10.10
CA ILE A 206 7.95 -12.48 9.49
C ILE A 206 7.98 -11.04 9.97
N ALA A 207 7.91 -10.09 9.04
CA ALA A 207 7.62 -8.69 9.31
C ALA A 207 6.10 -8.49 9.27
N VAL A 208 5.51 -8.05 10.37
CA VAL A 208 4.08 -7.76 10.48
C VAL A 208 3.91 -6.25 10.58
N PRO A 209 3.05 -5.62 9.77
CA PRO A 209 2.80 -4.19 9.85
C PRO A 209 2.00 -3.87 11.10
N ILE A 210 2.31 -2.73 11.71
CA ILE A 210 1.63 -2.20 12.90
C ILE A 210 0.33 -1.45 12.54
N ASP A 211 0.23 -0.98 11.29
CA ASP A 211 -0.95 -0.33 10.71
C ASP A 211 -1.08 -0.81 9.25
N ASP A 212 -2.32 -1.02 8.77
CA ASP A 212 -2.62 -1.54 7.42
C ASP A 212 -2.41 -0.47 6.30
N GLU A 213 -2.24 0.80 6.66
CA GLU A 213 -2.14 1.97 5.76
C GLU A 213 -0.74 2.60 5.73
N ALA A 214 0.03 2.44 6.81
CA ALA A 214 1.38 3.01 6.89
C ALA A 214 2.33 2.35 5.88
N PRO A 215 3.25 3.08 5.23
CA PRO A 215 4.21 2.47 4.32
C PRO A 215 5.07 1.39 5.00
N LEU A 216 5.50 0.39 4.22
CA LEU A 216 6.43 -0.63 4.72
C LEU A 216 7.81 -0.02 4.95
N HIS A 217 8.39 -0.25 6.13
CA HIS A 217 9.76 0.13 6.41
C HIS A 217 10.74 -0.92 5.93
N GLU A 218 11.61 -0.56 4.99
CA GLU A 218 12.61 -1.46 4.39
C GLU A 218 13.44 -2.19 5.46
N LYS A 219 13.95 -1.46 6.46
CA LYS A 219 14.71 -2.02 7.60
C LYS A 219 13.95 -3.08 8.39
N VAL A 220 12.63 -2.97 8.48
CA VAL A 220 11.77 -3.92 9.22
C VAL A 220 11.55 -5.18 8.39
N THR A 221 11.40 -5.02 7.07
CA THR A 221 11.16 -6.14 6.15
C THR A 221 12.44 -6.88 5.75
N ASP A 222 13.61 -6.26 5.90
CA ASP A 222 14.88 -6.83 5.47
C ASP A 222 15.17 -8.18 6.15
N GLY A 223 15.55 -9.17 5.34
CA GLY A 223 15.78 -10.55 5.77
C GLY A 223 14.54 -11.35 6.23
N LYS A 224 13.34 -10.74 6.26
CA LYS A 224 12.09 -11.37 6.72
C LYS A 224 11.10 -11.60 5.58
N MET A 225 10.17 -12.53 5.77
CA MET A 225 8.97 -12.61 4.94
C MET A 225 8.05 -11.43 5.26
N CYS A 226 7.64 -10.69 4.25
CA CYS A 226 6.77 -9.54 4.43
C CYS A 226 5.30 -9.98 4.48
N LEU A 227 4.57 -9.57 5.52
CA LEU A 227 3.12 -9.57 5.54
C LEU A 227 2.66 -8.15 5.21
N SER A 228 1.74 -7.96 4.28
CA SER A 228 1.38 -6.60 3.83
C SER A 228 -0.04 -6.54 3.27
N THR A 229 -0.68 -5.38 3.36
CA THR A 229 -1.83 -5.11 2.49
C THR A 229 -1.39 -4.99 1.03
N ILE A 230 -2.35 -5.12 0.11
CA ILE A 230 -2.10 -4.94 -1.34
C ILE A 230 -1.59 -3.51 -1.62
N HIS A 231 -2.16 -2.51 -0.96
CA HIS A 231 -1.77 -1.10 -1.12
C HIS A 231 -0.32 -0.89 -0.65
N GLN A 232 0.00 -1.31 0.57
CA GLN A 232 1.35 -1.20 1.15
C GLN A 232 2.46 -1.85 0.31
N PHE A 233 2.11 -2.91 -0.43
CA PHE A 233 3.07 -3.67 -1.23
C PHE A 233 3.20 -3.17 -2.67
N LYS A 234 2.32 -2.26 -3.13
CA LYS A 234 2.40 -1.73 -4.49
C LYS A 234 3.77 -1.08 -4.72
N GLY A 235 4.35 -1.32 -5.89
CA GLY A 235 5.73 -0.95 -6.22
C GLY A 235 6.80 -1.94 -5.77
N SER A 236 6.46 -2.94 -4.93
CA SER A 236 7.36 -4.03 -4.55
C SER A 236 7.03 -5.34 -5.27
N GLU A 237 8.04 -6.18 -5.45
CA GLU A 237 7.92 -7.53 -6.02
C GLU A 237 8.73 -8.53 -5.19
N ARG A 238 8.34 -9.80 -5.25
CA ARG A 238 9.06 -10.92 -4.61
C ARG A 238 8.96 -12.17 -5.47
N ASP A 239 9.94 -13.07 -5.31
CA ASP A 239 9.95 -14.35 -6.04
C ASP A 239 8.68 -15.17 -5.75
N LEU A 240 8.29 -15.25 -4.47
CA LEU A 240 7.07 -15.92 -4.01
C LEU A 240 6.07 -14.90 -3.48
N ILE A 241 4.86 -14.90 -4.05
CA ILE A 241 3.72 -14.15 -3.52
C ILE A 241 2.60 -15.12 -3.18
N ILE A 242 2.10 -14.99 -1.95
CA ILE A 242 0.97 -15.74 -1.43
C ILE A 242 -0.19 -14.76 -1.21
N LEU A 243 -1.27 -14.93 -1.96
CA LEU A 243 -2.46 -14.10 -1.87
C LEU A 243 -3.48 -14.74 -0.94
N PHE A 244 -3.97 -13.98 0.02
CA PHE A 244 -4.92 -14.43 1.03
C PHE A 244 -6.17 -13.53 1.01
N GLY A 245 -7.35 -14.13 0.93
CA GLY A 245 -8.62 -13.40 0.98
C GLY A 245 -8.97 -12.63 -0.29
N LEU A 246 -8.50 -13.09 -1.46
CA LEU A 246 -9.04 -12.67 -2.76
C LEU A 246 -10.20 -13.58 -3.15
N ASP A 247 -11.34 -13.35 -2.51
CA ASP A 247 -12.58 -14.10 -2.71
C ASP A 247 -13.78 -13.12 -2.78
N SER A 248 -15.00 -13.62 -2.95
CA SER A 248 -16.19 -12.77 -3.11
C SER A 248 -16.44 -11.81 -1.94
N SER A 249 -15.90 -12.10 -0.74
CA SER A 249 -16.01 -11.20 0.41
C SER A 249 -15.21 -9.90 0.24
N PHE A 250 -14.28 -9.84 -0.72
CA PHE A 250 -13.59 -8.60 -1.08
C PHE A 250 -14.58 -7.46 -1.34
N PHE A 251 -15.63 -7.75 -2.09
CA PHE A 251 -16.68 -6.81 -2.46
C PHE A 251 -17.55 -6.40 -1.27
N SER A 252 -17.66 -7.23 -0.23
CA SER A 252 -18.43 -6.92 0.98
C SER A 252 -17.69 -5.99 1.94
N TYR A 253 -16.36 -6.08 2.01
CA TYR A 253 -15.56 -5.41 3.04
C TYR A 253 -14.66 -4.30 2.52
N PHE A 254 -14.19 -4.40 1.28
CA PHE A 254 -13.17 -3.50 0.72
C PHE A 254 -13.70 -2.79 -0.52
N GLY A 255 -13.97 -3.53 -1.61
CA GLY A 255 -14.53 -3.00 -2.86
C GLY A 255 -16.04 -2.79 -2.81
N ARG A 256 -16.55 -2.09 -1.78
CA ARG A 256 -18.01 -1.94 -1.55
C ARG A 256 -18.72 -1.20 -2.69
N ASP A 257 -18.05 -0.19 -3.24
CA ASP A 257 -18.56 0.67 -4.31
C ASP A 257 -18.13 0.19 -5.71
N LEU A 258 -17.37 -0.91 -5.78
CA LEU A 258 -16.88 -1.46 -7.03
C LEU A 258 -17.90 -2.42 -7.67
N PRO A 259 -17.96 -2.46 -9.02
CA PRO A 259 -18.67 -3.52 -9.73
C PRO A 259 -18.02 -4.87 -9.45
N ASP A 260 -18.79 -5.96 -9.54
CA ASP A 260 -18.31 -7.33 -9.29
C ASP A 260 -18.26 -8.20 -10.55
N ASP A 261 -18.44 -7.62 -11.73
CA ASP A 261 -18.40 -8.29 -13.03
C ASP A 261 -16.99 -8.35 -13.65
N SER A 262 -16.03 -7.65 -13.06
CA SER A 262 -14.68 -7.50 -13.58
C SER A 262 -13.62 -7.49 -12.49
N CYS A 263 -12.36 -7.76 -12.87
CA CYS A 263 -11.25 -7.79 -11.94
C CYS A 263 -10.96 -6.41 -11.35
N PRO A 264 -11.10 -6.20 -10.02
CA PRO A 264 -10.76 -4.93 -9.42
C PRO A 264 -9.24 -4.72 -9.45
N ASN A 265 -8.82 -3.46 -9.59
CA ASN A 265 -7.40 -3.09 -9.69
C ASN A 265 -6.55 -3.65 -8.54
N GLN A 266 -7.09 -3.73 -7.32
CA GLN A 266 -6.38 -4.33 -6.18
C GLN A 266 -6.06 -5.82 -6.41
N ALA A 267 -7.00 -6.59 -6.96
CA ALA A 267 -6.75 -7.99 -7.30
C ALA A 267 -5.71 -8.09 -8.42
N PHE A 268 -5.81 -7.27 -9.46
CA PHE A 268 -4.83 -7.23 -10.55
C PHE A 268 -3.41 -6.88 -10.07
N VAL A 269 -3.27 -5.84 -9.24
CA VAL A 269 -1.99 -5.47 -8.62
C VAL A 269 -1.43 -6.65 -7.82
N ALA A 270 -2.24 -7.28 -6.98
CA ALA A 270 -1.81 -8.40 -6.15
C ALA A 270 -1.30 -9.59 -6.98
N LEU A 271 -2.02 -9.95 -8.06
CA LEU A 271 -1.67 -11.04 -8.96
C LEU A 271 -0.35 -10.80 -9.72
N THR A 272 -0.01 -9.54 -9.98
CA THR A 272 1.18 -9.15 -10.75
C THR A 272 2.45 -8.97 -9.90
N ARG A 273 2.39 -9.18 -8.57
CA ARG A 273 3.56 -8.98 -7.68
C ARG A 273 4.56 -10.14 -7.68
N ALA A 274 4.20 -11.28 -8.25
CA ALA A 274 4.98 -12.51 -8.21
C ALA A 274 6.00 -12.57 -9.35
N ALA A 275 7.28 -12.61 -9.02
CA ALA A 275 8.34 -12.72 -10.02
C ALA A 275 8.61 -14.17 -10.47
N LYS A 276 8.31 -15.18 -9.64
CA LYS A 276 8.52 -16.61 -9.94
C LYS A 276 7.31 -17.49 -9.67
N GLN A 277 6.76 -17.47 -8.46
CA GLN A 277 5.64 -18.31 -8.04
C GLN A 277 4.53 -17.46 -7.41
N LEU A 278 3.33 -17.62 -7.97
CA LEU A 278 2.10 -17.11 -7.40
C LEU A 278 1.35 -18.24 -6.68
N VAL A 279 0.87 -17.97 -5.47
CA VAL A 279 0.00 -18.87 -4.71
C VAL A 279 -1.27 -18.11 -4.32
N LEU A 280 -2.44 -18.63 -4.68
CA LEU A 280 -3.72 -18.14 -4.22
C LEU A 280 -4.27 -19.09 -3.15
N VAL A 281 -4.45 -18.59 -1.92
CA VAL A 281 -5.05 -19.34 -0.82
C VAL A 281 -6.55 -19.09 -0.81
N HIS A 282 -7.33 -20.13 -1.08
CA HIS A 282 -8.79 -20.09 -1.13
C HIS A 282 -9.40 -20.82 0.09
N GLU A 283 -10.19 -20.09 0.87
CA GLU A 283 -10.96 -20.66 1.98
C GLU A 283 -12.22 -21.33 1.44
N ASP A 284 -12.36 -22.63 1.66
CA ASP A 284 -13.38 -23.46 0.98
C ASP A 284 -14.84 -23.14 1.37
N ASN A 285 -15.05 -22.37 2.45
CA ASN A 285 -16.37 -21.85 2.84
C ASN A 285 -16.74 -20.52 2.16
N LYS A 286 -15.81 -19.94 1.38
CA LYS A 286 -16.01 -18.74 0.57
C LYS A 286 -16.15 -19.14 -0.89
N LYS A 287 -16.75 -18.27 -1.68
CA LYS A 287 -16.77 -18.41 -3.14
C LYS A 287 -15.67 -17.55 -3.75
N LEU A 288 -15.17 -17.95 -4.90
CA LEU A 288 -14.30 -17.09 -5.71
C LEU A 288 -15.05 -15.80 -6.10
N MET A 289 -14.30 -14.79 -6.55
CA MET A 289 -14.90 -13.56 -7.04
C MET A 289 -15.83 -13.83 -8.23
N PRO A 290 -16.95 -13.10 -8.38
CA PRO A 290 -18.03 -13.43 -9.34
C PRO A 290 -17.57 -13.60 -10.80
N PHE A 291 -16.57 -12.84 -11.22
CA PHE A 291 -16.02 -12.84 -12.58
C PHE A 291 -14.94 -13.90 -12.83
N VAL A 292 -14.50 -14.65 -11.81
CA VAL A 292 -13.39 -15.60 -11.94
C VAL A 292 -13.85 -16.90 -12.61
N SER A 293 -13.17 -17.30 -13.69
CA SER A 293 -13.47 -18.56 -14.38
C SER A 293 -12.84 -19.77 -13.69
N VAL A 294 -13.67 -20.64 -13.11
CA VAL A 294 -13.22 -21.88 -12.45
C VAL A 294 -12.53 -22.83 -13.43
N ASP A 295 -13.05 -22.95 -14.65
CA ASP A 295 -12.45 -23.82 -15.67
C ASP A 295 -11.07 -23.31 -16.08
N ALA A 296 -10.92 -21.99 -16.26
CA ALA A 296 -9.62 -21.39 -16.54
C ALA A 296 -8.64 -21.56 -15.37
N VAL A 297 -9.11 -21.49 -14.11
CA VAL A 297 -8.27 -21.79 -12.94
C VAL A 297 -7.71 -23.21 -13.02
N TYR A 298 -8.54 -24.21 -13.31
CA TYR A 298 -8.05 -25.60 -13.44
C TYR A 298 -7.14 -25.82 -14.65
N GLU A 299 -7.33 -25.07 -15.74
CA GLU A 299 -6.47 -25.14 -16.92
C GLU A 299 -5.08 -24.53 -16.66
N THR A 300 -5.05 -23.38 -15.99
CA THR A 300 -3.88 -22.50 -15.93
C THR A 300 -3.12 -22.55 -14.60
N ALA A 301 -3.68 -23.14 -13.55
CA ALA A 301 -3.03 -23.31 -12.25
C ALA A 301 -2.99 -24.77 -11.78
N GLU A 302 -2.07 -25.05 -10.86
CA GLU A 302 -2.06 -26.29 -10.09
C GLU A 302 -3.00 -26.14 -8.87
N VAL A 303 -4.09 -26.90 -8.85
CA VAL A 303 -5.06 -26.84 -7.73
C VAL A 303 -4.71 -27.90 -6.68
N VAL A 304 -4.27 -27.44 -5.51
CA VAL A 304 -3.91 -28.29 -4.37
C VAL A 304 -5.05 -28.29 -3.36
N ASN A 305 -5.65 -29.47 -3.16
CA ASN A 305 -6.76 -29.63 -2.22
C ASN A 305 -6.28 -30.08 -0.84
N LEU A 306 -6.27 -29.16 0.13
CA LEU A 306 -5.92 -29.43 1.53
C LEU A 306 -7.16 -29.69 2.41
N THR A 307 -8.30 -29.96 1.76
CA THR A 307 -9.52 -30.36 2.42
C THR A 307 -9.68 -31.88 2.37
N ARG A 308 -10.52 -32.44 3.25
CA ARG A 308 -10.88 -33.86 3.19
C ARG A 308 -11.82 -34.19 2.03
N ASN A 309 -12.49 -33.17 1.48
CA ASN A 309 -13.47 -33.30 0.42
C ASN A 309 -12.79 -33.08 -0.93
N GLN A 310 -12.83 -34.06 -1.83
CA GLN A 310 -12.27 -33.94 -3.17
C GLN A 310 -13.18 -33.18 -4.16
N ALA A 311 -14.29 -32.59 -3.69
CA ALA A 311 -15.17 -31.76 -4.52
C ALA A 311 -14.38 -30.66 -5.24
N LYS A 312 -14.79 -30.30 -6.45
CA LYS A 312 -14.20 -29.18 -7.21
C LYS A 312 -14.45 -27.84 -6.52
N LEU A 313 -13.75 -26.79 -6.97
CA LEU A 313 -14.08 -25.42 -6.59
C LEU A 313 -15.56 -25.15 -6.88
N ALA A 314 -16.26 -24.55 -5.92
CA ALA A 314 -17.64 -24.13 -6.14
C ALA A 314 -17.67 -23.04 -7.22
N PRO A 315 -18.67 -23.05 -8.12
CA PRO A 315 -18.85 -21.96 -9.06
C PRO A 315 -19.06 -20.65 -8.29
N PRO A 316 -18.52 -19.53 -8.80
CA PRO A 316 -18.78 -18.22 -8.22
C PRO A 316 -20.26 -17.84 -8.35
N ASP A 317 -20.69 -16.86 -7.56
CA ASP A 317 -21.99 -16.24 -7.76
C ASP A 317 -22.01 -15.41 -9.04
N THR A 318 -23.17 -15.28 -9.68
CA THR A 318 -23.32 -14.37 -10.83
C THR A 318 -23.09 -12.91 -10.36
N PRO A 319 -22.35 -12.10 -11.13
CA PRO A 319 -22.26 -10.66 -10.88
C PRO A 319 -23.65 -10.04 -10.75
N GLY A 320 -23.82 -9.16 -9.77
CA GLY A 320 -25.12 -8.58 -9.44
C GLY A 320 -25.07 -7.12 -9.04
N ARG A 321 -23.89 -6.49 -9.08
CA ARG A 321 -23.72 -5.07 -8.75
C ARG A 321 -23.89 -4.17 -9.97
N PRO A 322 -24.24 -2.90 -9.75
CA PRO A 322 -24.19 -1.89 -10.81
C PRO A 322 -22.79 -1.84 -11.44
N LEU A 323 -22.75 -1.64 -12.76
CA LEU A 323 -21.50 -1.56 -13.54
C LEU A 323 -20.74 -0.27 -13.27
N GLU A 324 -21.47 0.82 -13.05
CA GLU A 324 -20.86 2.10 -12.68
C GLU A 324 -20.56 2.15 -11.18
N PRO A 325 -19.38 2.66 -10.79
CA PRO A 325 -19.09 2.97 -9.40
C PRO A 325 -20.20 3.88 -8.85
N GLY A 326 -20.80 3.47 -7.74
CA GLY A 326 -21.90 4.20 -7.11
C GLY A 326 -21.68 4.31 -5.62
N LEU A 327 -22.27 5.34 -4.99
CA LEU A 327 -22.19 5.53 -3.55
C LEU A 327 -23.07 4.49 -2.84
N LYS A 328 -22.50 3.34 -2.46
CA LYS A 328 -23.18 2.38 -1.60
C LYS A 328 -22.86 2.71 -0.15
N LEU A 329 -23.66 3.59 0.42
CA LEU A 329 -23.55 3.94 1.83
C LEU A 329 -23.73 2.66 2.68
N PRO A 330 -22.75 2.31 3.53
CA PRO A 330 -22.88 1.15 4.39
C PRO A 330 -23.95 1.42 5.45
N LEU A 331 -24.65 0.36 5.88
CA LEU A 331 -25.63 0.44 6.98
C LEU A 331 -25.01 0.88 8.31
N SER A 332 -23.69 0.73 8.45
CA SER A 332 -22.91 1.23 9.59
C SER A 332 -21.48 1.55 9.14
N SER A 333 -20.93 2.63 9.69
CA SER A 333 -19.53 3.05 9.48
C SER A 333 -18.84 3.19 10.83
N GLY A 334 -17.61 2.71 10.94
CA GLY A 334 -16.80 3.00 12.12
C GLY A 334 -16.44 4.49 12.17
N VAL A 335 -16.31 5.07 13.36
CA VAL A 335 -15.92 6.48 13.54
C VAL A 335 -14.61 6.80 12.81
N ARG A 336 -13.63 5.88 12.86
CA ARG A 336 -12.37 6.00 12.11
C ARG A 336 -12.61 6.11 10.60
N ASP A 337 -13.59 5.39 10.05
CA ASP A 337 -13.90 5.42 8.62
C ASP A 337 -14.57 6.74 8.21
N MET A 338 -15.33 7.38 9.11
CA MET A 338 -15.94 8.69 8.87
C MET A 338 -14.90 9.81 8.78
N ALA A 339 -13.88 9.77 9.64
CA ALA A 339 -12.81 10.77 9.66
C ALA A 339 -11.70 10.48 8.64
N ARG A 340 -11.59 9.24 8.11
CA ARG A 340 -10.46 8.78 7.28
C ARG A 340 -10.27 9.58 5.98
N HIS A 341 -11.35 10.14 5.44
CA HIS A 341 -11.33 10.87 4.16
C HIS A 341 -11.51 12.38 4.32
N VAL A 342 -11.42 12.89 5.55
CA VAL A 342 -11.32 14.33 5.77
C VAL A 342 -9.96 14.77 5.25
N ARG A 343 -9.95 15.75 4.34
CA ARG A 343 -8.70 16.31 3.83
C ARG A 343 -7.94 17.02 4.95
N ASP A 344 -6.63 16.92 4.92
CA ASP A 344 -5.76 17.56 5.92
C ASP A 344 -6.03 19.06 6.03
N GLU A 345 -6.33 19.75 4.92
CA GLU A 345 -6.63 21.19 4.95
C GLU A 345 -7.89 21.51 5.77
N SER A 346 -8.93 20.67 5.65
CA SER A 346 -10.17 20.84 6.40
C SER A 346 -9.97 20.52 7.89
N LEU A 347 -9.15 19.52 8.20
CA LEU A 347 -8.80 19.20 9.59
C LEU A 347 -8.00 20.35 10.23
N ASP A 348 -7.01 20.87 9.51
CA ASP A 348 -6.20 22.00 9.93
C ASP A 348 -7.03 23.26 10.17
N GLU A 349 -8.01 23.54 9.29
CA GLU A 349 -8.93 24.66 9.45
C GLU A 349 -9.75 24.53 10.73
N ILE A 350 -10.32 23.35 11.00
CA ILE A 350 -11.06 23.05 12.23
C ILE A 350 -10.16 23.21 13.46
N ILE A 351 -8.92 22.71 13.41
CA ILE A 351 -7.97 22.85 14.51
C ILE A 351 -7.66 24.34 14.76
N ARG A 352 -7.44 25.13 13.71
CA ARG A 352 -7.14 26.56 13.84
C ARG A 352 -8.33 27.38 14.32
N SER A 353 -9.55 27.06 13.89
CA SER A 353 -10.75 27.84 14.25
C SER A 353 -11.31 27.46 15.62
N GLU A 354 -11.31 26.16 15.96
CA GLU A 354 -12.02 25.65 17.14
C GLU A 354 -11.10 25.38 18.34
N LEU A 355 -9.81 25.11 18.11
CA LEU A 355 -8.90 24.75 19.19
C LEU A 355 -8.24 25.98 19.80
N CYS A 356 -8.73 26.42 20.96
CA CYS A 356 -8.04 27.44 21.76
C CYS A 356 -6.81 26.83 22.43
N THR A 357 -5.65 26.97 21.79
CA THR A 357 -4.36 26.52 22.34
C THR A 357 -3.74 27.64 23.18
N ARG A 358 -3.56 27.37 24.48
CA ARG A 358 -2.80 28.25 25.38
C ARG A 358 -1.39 27.68 25.52
N GLU A 359 -0.42 28.34 24.91
CA GLU A 359 1.00 28.02 25.11
C GLU A 359 1.40 28.39 26.55
N LEU A 360 1.78 27.38 27.35
CA LEU A 360 2.18 27.57 28.75
C LEU A 360 3.68 27.84 28.89
N ALA A 361 4.48 27.36 27.93
CA ALA A 361 5.92 27.54 27.84
C ALA A 361 6.37 27.41 26.38
N PRO A 362 7.46 28.08 25.98
CA PRO A 362 8.00 27.95 24.64
C PRO A 362 8.45 26.51 24.36
N ARG A 363 8.37 26.11 23.08
CA ARG A 363 8.91 24.82 22.64
C ARG A 363 10.37 24.68 23.06
N LEU A 364 10.71 23.50 23.56
CA LEU A 364 12.10 23.14 23.86
C LEU A 364 12.92 23.13 22.56
N SER A 365 14.22 23.35 22.69
CA SER A 365 15.14 23.22 21.56
C SER A 365 15.25 21.75 21.12
N GLU A 366 15.51 21.51 19.83
CA GLU A 366 15.50 20.14 19.26
C GLU A 366 16.46 19.18 19.97
N ASP A 367 17.57 19.68 20.51
CA ASP A 367 18.53 18.91 21.32
C ASP A 367 17.95 18.38 22.63
N LYS A 368 16.84 18.95 23.09
CA LYS A 368 16.11 18.53 24.30
C LYS A 368 14.89 17.67 23.97
N HIS A 369 14.58 17.45 22.70
CA HIS A 369 13.51 16.55 22.31
C HIS A 369 13.92 15.10 22.60
N ILE A 370 12.96 14.29 23.03
CA ILE A 370 13.15 12.85 23.19
C ILE A 370 13.27 12.25 21.79
N ASP A 371 14.45 11.73 21.43
CA ASP A 371 14.69 10.97 20.20
C ASP A 371 14.02 9.58 20.29
N MET A 372 12.68 9.57 20.19
CA MET A 372 11.92 8.33 20.13
C MET A 372 12.04 7.69 18.75
N LYS A 373 12.67 6.53 18.73
CA LYS A 373 12.84 5.74 17.51
C LYS A 373 11.54 5.02 17.16
N ASN A 374 11.08 5.17 15.93
CA ASN A 374 9.95 4.41 15.39
C ASN A 374 10.36 2.99 14.94
N VAL A 375 11.66 2.73 14.78
CA VAL A 375 12.21 1.44 14.37
C VAL A 375 13.41 1.11 15.25
N VAL A 376 13.41 -0.05 15.88
CA VAL A 376 14.45 -0.49 16.82
C VAL A 376 15.01 -1.86 16.44
N ARG A 377 16.28 -2.10 16.77
CA ARG A 377 16.95 -3.37 16.50
C ARG A 377 16.48 -4.42 17.51
N SER A 378 15.81 -5.46 17.04
CA SER A 378 15.20 -6.50 17.88
C SER A 378 16.06 -7.76 18.01
N ASP A 379 16.83 -8.11 16.98
CA ASP A 379 17.78 -9.23 17.02
C ASP A 379 19.13 -8.80 16.44
N PRO A 380 20.12 -8.51 17.31
CA PRO A 380 21.44 -8.10 16.84
C PRO A 380 22.18 -9.17 16.03
N LYS A 381 21.99 -10.44 16.33
CA LYS A 381 22.69 -11.53 15.65
C LYS A 381 22.18 -11.72 14.23
N ARG A 382 20.86 -11.55 14.03
CA ARG A 382 20.21 -11.69 12.73
C ARG A 382 20.07 -10.39 11.96
N GLY A 383 20.36 -9.25 12.60
CA GLY A 383 20.25 -7.92 12.00
C GLY A 383 18.82 -7.41 11.87
N PHE A 384 17.88 -7.95 12.64
CA PHE A 384 16.46 -7.61 12.50
C PHE A 384 16.06 -6.35 13.26
N TYR A 385 15.06 -5.68 12.71
CA TYR A 385 14.40 -4.51 13.28
C TYR A 385 12.90 -4.71 13.38
N GLU A 386 12.26 -4.10 14.37
CA GLU A 386 10.79 -3.96 14.45
C GLU A 386 10.40 -2.49 14.41
N ALA A 387 9.24 -2.22 13.82
CA ALA A 387 8.53 -0.96 14.03
C ALA A 387 7.90 -0.98 15.44
N VAL A 388 7.99 0.14 16.15
CA VAL A 388 7.51 0.28 17.54
C VAL A 388 6.72 1.58 17.76
N SER A 389 6.35 2.28 16.69
CA SER A 389 5.62 3.55 16.81
C SER A 389 4.23 3.38 17.43
N ASP A 390 3.63 2.20 17.35
CA ASP A 390 2.36 1.84 17.99
C ASP A 390 2.44 1.81 19.52
N ILE A 391 3.62 1.53 20.08
CA ILE A 391 3.85 1.53 21.53
C ILE A 391 4.48 2.83 22.03
N ASN A 392 5.01 3.68 21.15
CA ASN A 392 5.65 4.96 21.54
C ASN A 392 4.69 5.84 22.35
N GLY A 393 3.41 5.91 21.98
CA GLY A 393 2.40 6.65 22.77
C GLY A 393 2.24 6.11 24.19
N LEU A 394 2.23 4.79 24.36
CA LEU A 394 2.18 4.13 25.66
C LEU A 394 3.43 4.40 26.50
N VAL A 395 4.61 4.39 25.87
CA VAL A 395 5.90 4.69 26.52
C VAL A 395 5.95 6.14 27.01
N VAL A 396 5.49 7.10 26.21
CA VAL A 396 5.42 8.52 26.62
C VAL A 396 4.50 8.68 27.81
N VAL A 397 3.30 8.10 27.77
CA VAL A 397 2.35 8.18 28.89
C VAL A 397 2.94 7.57 30.16
N ALA A 398 3.57 6.40 30.05
CA ALA A 398 4.21 5.75 31.19
C ALA A 398 5.39 6.56 31.75
N ALA A 399 6.18 7.19 30.89
CA ALA A 399 7.27 8.08 31.28
C ALA A 399 6.77 9.28 32.09
N PHE A 400 5.69 9.93 31.63
CA PHE A 400 5.04 11.03 32.36
C PHE A 400 4.41 10.57 33.67
N GLU A 401 3.75 9.41 33.69
CA GLU A 401 3.20 8.82 34.92
C GLU A 401 4.30 8.62 35.97
N HIS A 402 5.43 8.05 35.56
CA HIS A 402 6.55 7.82 36.46
C HIS A 402 7.15 9.12 37.01
N ASP A 403 7.29 10.15 36.17
CA ASP A 403 7.82 11.45 36.61
C ASP A 403 6.89 12.15 37.61
N LEU A 404 5.56 12.08 37.38
CA LEU A 404 4.57 12.76 38.21
C LEU A 404 4.21 12.01 39.49
N ALA A 405 4.08 10.68 39.41
CA ALA A 405 3.51 9.85 40.48
C ALA A 405 4.48 8.77 41.00
N GLY A 406 5.63 8.56 40.36
CA GLY A 406 6.55 7.47 40.71
C GLY A 406 6.00 6.08 40.42
N THR A 407 4.93 5.96 39.62
CA THR A 407 4.27 4.70 39.29
C THR A 407 4.34 4.40 37.79
N LEU A 408 4.18 3.11 37.44
CA LEU A 408 4.11 2.63 36.05
C LEU A 408 2.87 1.75 35.85
N ASN A 409 1.72 2.19 36.38
CA ASN A 409 0.46 1.45 36.29
C ASN A 409 -0.02 1.31 34.84
N THR A 410 0.28 2.29 33.98
CA THR A 410 -0.01 2.25 32.53
C THR A 410 0.62 1.03 31.85
N LEU A 411 1.76 0.55 32.36
CA LEU A 411 2.43 -0.66 31.88
C LEU A 411 2.13 -1.91 32.71
N ALA A 412 1.24 -1.80 33.71
CA ALA A 412 0.93 -2.84 34.68
C ALA A 412 2.17 -3.43 35.39
N LEU A 413 3.18 -2.60 35.66
CA LEU A 413 4.41 -2.99 36.35
C LEU A 413 4.30 -2.71 37.86
N GLY A 414 4.73 -3.67 38.69
CA GLY A 414 4.81 -3.51 40.15
C GLY A 414 6.00 -2.66 40.60
N GLN A 415 5.95 -2.15 41.84
CA GLN A 415 6.98 -1.26 42.41
C GLN A 415 8.40 -1.84 42.38
N ASP A 416 8.52 -3.17 42.40
CA ASP A 416 9.80 -3.90 42.44
C ASP A 416 10.69 -3.67 41.20
N ILE A 417 10.09 -3.29 40.07
CA ILE A 417 10.78 -3.06 38.78
C ILE A 417 11.16 -1.58 38.61
N ILE A 418 10.49 -0.67 39.31
CA ILE A 418 10.58 0.79 39.14
C ILE A 418 11.95 1.35 39.59
N GLY A 419 12.59 0.71 40.57
CA GLY A 419 13.88 1.15 41.14
C GLY A 419 15.07 1.14 40.16
N ALA A 420 14.92 0.56 38.97
CA ALA A 420 15.99 0.45 37.96
C ALA A 420 15.82 1.40 36.76
N THR A 421 14.73 2.18 36.68
CA THR A 421 14.43 3.05 35.55
C THR A 421 14.98 4.47 35.75
N PRO A 422 15.79 5.02 34.81
CA PRO A 422 16.28 6.39 34.92
C PRO A 422 15.13 7.41 34.81
N ARG A 423 15.23 8.53 35.54
CA ARG A 423 14.25 9.63 35.44
C ARG A 423 14.28 10.24 34.05
N VAL A 424 13.10 10.48 33.49
CA VAL A 424 12.90 10.99 32.12
C VAL A 424 13.21 12.49 32.04
N CYS A 425 13.06 13.21 33.14
CA CYS A 425 13.57 14.55 33.32
C CYS A 425 14.68 14.54 34.38
N THR A 426 15.93 14.80 33.99
CA THR A 426 16.86 15.46 34.90
C THR A 426 16.32 16.87 35.12
N GLN A 427 15.62 17.07 36.25
CA GLN A 427 15.49 18.42 36.79
C GLN A 427 16.90 18.98 36.95
N GLN A 428 17.06 20.23 36.52
CA GLN A 428 18.29 21.02 36.58
C GLN A 428 18.98 20.95 37.95
#